data_AF-A0A1F4ZPJ6-F1
#
_entry.id   AF-A0A1F4ZPJ6-F1
#
_cell.length_a   1.000
_cell.length_b   1.000
_cell.length_c   1.000
_cell.angle_alpha   90.00
_cell.angle_beta   90.00
_cell.angle_gamma   90.00
#
_symmetry.space_group_name_H-M   'P 1'
#
loop_
_entity.id
_entity.type
_entity.pdbx_description
1 polymer ?
#
loop_
_entity_poly.entity_id
_entity_poly.type
_entity_poly.pdbx_seq_one_letter_code
_entity_poly.pdbx_strand_id
1 'polypeptide(L)' 'MKCPICGKEMKVVGTDISNNFNTGQQYNRTGYHCNSCDTWGNLEIPMKVRKQKSTSWYEY' A
#
# COMPACT_ATOMS: atom_id res chain seq x y z
N MET A 1 3.33 11.17 -6.81
CA MET A 1 4.08 10.29 -7.73
C MET A 1 4.25 11.01 -9.06
N LYS A 2 5.41 10.94 -9.72
CA LYS A 2 5.58 11.49 -11.09
C LYS A 2 5.26 10.42 -12.13
N CYS A 3 4.58 10.82 -13.21
CA CYS A 3 4.28 9.94 -14.34
C CYS A 3 5.58 9.60 -15.10
N PRO A 4 5.88 8.31 -15.35
CA PRO A 4 7.09 7.92 -16.07
C PRO A 4 7.06 8.32 -17.56
N ILE A 5 5.90 8.62 -18.13
CA ILE A 5 5.74 8.96 -19.55
C ILE A 5 5.95 10.46 -19.79
N CYS A 6 5.24 11.32 -19.05
CA CYS A 6 5.27 12.76 -19.28
C CYS A 6 5.94 13.57 -18.16
N GLY A 7 6.40 12.93 -17.09
CA GLY A 7 7.07 13.58 -15.95
C GLY A 7 6.16 14.44 -15.06
N LYS A 8 4.88 14.64 -15.43
CA LYS A 8 3.90 15.40 -14.66
C LYS A 8 3.49 14.66 -13.38
N GLU A 9 2.97 15.40 -12.41
CA GLU A 9 2.42 14.81 -11.19
C GLU A 9 1.14 14.01 -11.47
N MET A 10 1.08 12.81 -10.91
CA MET A 10 -0.09 11.95 -10.94
C MET A 10 -1.01 12.28 -9.77
N LYS A 11 -2.32 12.26 -10.02
CA LYS A 11 -3.35 12.49 -8.99
C LYS A 11 -3.69 11.20 -8.26
N VAL A 12 -3.93 11.27 -6.96
CA VAL A 12 -4.46 10.15 -6.19
C VAL A 12 -5.92 9.95 -6.57
N VAL A 13 -6.29 8.73 -6.95
CA VAL A 13 -7.66 8.36 -7.30
C VAL A 13 -8.35 7.51 -6.25
N GLY A 14 -7.59 6.92 -5.33
CA GLY A 14 -8.14 6.15 -4.22
C GLY A 14 -7.06 5.48 -3.39
N THR A 15 -7.46 5.06 -2.20
CA THR A 15 -6.63 4.26 -1.29
C THR A 15 -7.44 3.06 -0.83
N ASP A 16 -6.85 1.87 -0.95
CA ASP A 16 -7.44 0.60 -0.53
C ASP A 16 -6.43 -0.26 0.23
N ILE A 17 -6.92 -1.29 0.94
CA ILE A 17 -6.07 -2.24 1.66
C ILE A 17 -5.99 -3.51 0.82
N SER A 18 -4.80 -3.78 0.30
CA SER A 18 -4.47 -5.02 -0.38
C SER A 18 -3.97 -6.05 0.64
N ASN A 19 -4.41 -7.30 0.53
CA ASN A 19 -3.97 -8.39 1.38
C ASN A 19 -3.31 -9.47 0.53
N ASN A 20 -2.08 -9.85 0.88
CA ASN A 20 -1.44 -11.01 0.31
C ASN A 20 -1.89 -12.27 1.07
N PHE A 21 -2.78 -13.05 0.44
CA PHE A 21 -3.32 -14.28 1.01
C PHE A 21 -2.25 -15.29 1.43
N ASN A 22 -1.12 -15.37 0.71
CA ASN A 22 -0.07 -16.35 0.99
C ASN A 22 0.76 -16.00 2.23
N THR A 23 0.92 -14.71 2.54
CA THR A 23 1.76 -14.25 3.66
C THR A 23 0.96 -13.65 4.82
N GLY A 24 -0.34 -13.42 4.62
CA GLY A 24 -1.20 -12.67 5.55
C GLY A 24 -0.82 -11.20 5.68
N GLN A 25 0.07 -10.69 4.82
CA GLN A 25 0.57 -9.33 4.92
C GLN A 25 -0.40 -8.36 4.26
N GLN A 26 -0.73 -7.29 4.99
CA GLN A 26 -1.57 -6.20 4.49
C GLN A 26 -0.71 -5.06 3.98
N TYR A 27 -1.18 -4.40 2.93
CA TYR A 27 -0.52 -3.28 2.26
C TYR A 27 -1.54 -2.17 2.08
N ASN A 28 -1.15 -0.95 2.43
CA ASN A 28 -1.89 0.24 2.02
C ASN A 28 -1.54 0.50 0.55
N ARG A 29 -2.50 0.29 -0.35
CA ARG A 29 -2.37 0.54 -1.78
C ARG A 29 -2.99 1.89 -2.11
N THR A 30 -2.20 2.79 -2.66
CA THR A 30 -2.66 4.08 -3.19
C THR A 30 -2.61 4.05 -4.70
N GLY A 31 -3.77 4.26 -5.35
CA GLY A 31 -3.87 4.37 -6.80
C GLY A 31 -3.61 5.81 -7.26
N TYR A 32 -2.82 5.94 -8.31
CA TYR A 32 -2.48 7.20 -8.97
C TYR A 32 -2.87 7.15 -10.44
N HIS A 33 -3.45 8.23 -10.93
CA HIS A 33 -3.81 8.41 -12.33
C HIS A 33 -3.20 9.69 -12.92
N CYS A 34 -2.64 9.56 -14.12
CA CYS A 34 -2.13 10.67 -14.90
C CYS A 34 -3.13 11.08 -15.99
N ASN A 35 -3.91 12.13 -15.76
CA ASN A 35 -4.90 12.62 -16.71
C ASN A 35 -4.33 13.10 -18.07
N SER A 36 -3.02 13.33 -18.19
CA SER A 36 -2.40 13.77 -19.45
C SER A 36 -2.05 12.62 -20.39
N CYS A 37 -1.77 11.44 -19.87
CA CYS A 37 -1.28 10.29 -20.66
C CYS A 37 -2.05 9.01 -20.35
N ASP A 38 -3.17 9.14 -19.64
CA ASP A 38 -4.03 8.04 -19.17
C ASP A 38 -3.27 6.91 -18.46
N THR A 39 -2.16 7.25 -17.81
CA THR A 39 -1.26 6.28 -17.18
C THR A 39 -1.67 6.04 -15.74
N TRP A 40 -1.71 4.77 -15.34
CA TRP A 40 -2.04 4.35 -13.99
C TRP A 40 -0.79 3.85 -13.25
N GLY A 41 -0.72 4.12 -11.96
CA GLY A 41 0.37 3.67 -11.10
C GLY A 41 -0.15 3.39 -9.70
N ASN A 42 0.36 2.34 -9.06
CA ASN A 42 -0.03 1.98 -7.70
C ASN A 42 1.20 2.05 -6.80
N LEU A 43 1.03 2.56 -5.59
CA LEU A 43 2.04 2.50 -4.53
C LEU A 43 1.52 1.61 -3.41
N GLU A 44 2.22 0.51 -3.16
CA GLU A 44 1.91 -0.41 -2.08
C GLU A 44 2.92 -0.23 -0.95
N ILE A 45 2.43 0.20 0.21
CA ILE A 45 3.25 0.35 1.41
C ILE A 45 2.86 -0.77 2.38
N PRO A 46 3.77 -1.70 2.72
CA PRO A 46 3.45 -2.75 3.67
C PRO A 46 3.02 -2.13 4.99
N MET A 47 1.84 -2.51 5.48
CA MET A 47 1.45 -2.16 6.83
C MET A 47 2.41 -2.89 7.74
N LYS A 48 3.18 -2.14 8.53
CA LYS A 48 4.04 -2.73 9.56
C LYS A 48 3.13 -3.54 10.47
N VAL A 49 3.17 -4.86 10.34
CA VAL A 49 2.60 -5.76 11.33
C VAL A 49 3.37 -5.43 12.60
N ARG A 50 2.76 -4.70 13.53
CA ARG A 50 3.31 -4.62 14.88
C ARG A 50 3.37 -6.08 15.32
N LYS A 51 4.56 -6.67 15.34
CA LYS A 51 4.82 -7.90 16.09
C LYS A 51 4.50 -7.55 17.54
N GLN A 52 3.23 -7.65 17.94
CA GLN A 52 2.87 -7.71 19.33
C GLN A 52 3.56 -8.97 19.84
N LYS A 53 4.66 -8.79 20.57
CA LYS A 53 5.22 -9.84 21.41
C LYS A 53 4.08 -10.31 22.31
N SER A 54 3.53 -11.47 22.00
CA SER A 54 2.79 -12.28 22.96
C SER A 54 3.78 -12.66 24.06
N THR A 55 3.79 -11.90 25.16
CA THR A 55 4.24 -12.42 26.45
C THR A 55 3.02 -13.02 27.13
N SER A 56 2.78 -14.31 26.86
CA SER A 56 1.97 -15.16 27.71
C SER A 56 2.79 -15.51 28.95
N TRP A 57 2.30 -15.12 30.11
CA TRP A 57 2.66 -15.75 31.38
C TRP A 57 1.35 -15.99 32.13
N TYR A 58 0.90 -17.24 32.12
CA TYR A 58 0.09 -17.76 33.22
C TYR A 58 1.08 -18.14 34.32
N GLU A 59 0.98 -17.49 35.48
CA GLU A 59 1.48 -18.07 36.72
C GLU A 59 0.29 -18.29 37.65
N TYR A 60 0.29 -19.48 38.23
CA TYR A 60 -0.73 -20.10 39.08
C TYR A 60 -1.03 -19.32 40.36
#